data_AF-A0A3D8QM68-F1
#
_entry.id   AF-A0A3D8QM68-F1
#
_cell.length_a   1.000
_cell.length_b   1.000
_cell.length_c   1.000
_cell.angle_alpha   90.00
_cell.angle_beta   90.00
_cell.angle_gamma   90.00
#
_symmetry.space_group_name_H-M   'P 1'
#
loop_
_entity.id
_entity.type
_entity.pdbx_description
1 polymer ?
#
loop_
_entity_poly.entity_id
_entity_poly.type
_entity_poly.pdbx_seq_one_letter_code
_entity_poly.pdbx_strand_id
1 'polypeptide(L)'
;MRATTRLGAVVLLSLLSLVSFFILLLPNTVSTRLQKIAIGTTKLDGYVPGIWKWASGDDSSEVEGGRRLVVFGDAWVDDKIDPAEQARGLVWTEVLCEEIDCTSHLNLAVSQPIEAYPSAPPTGALASNNIYLSALNSSMARTSSYLPSAEELLPDLESQITKYLTLPKSKAQETIFLISFGLWDIYHYSGFEYSEGQKLIEETVQEIFRQVDRLYLVYRDNVISELATSNGTEPAPFRIIVPKLFDSTLLPGWSSQRPTPMVPSSVSEQQKMAVWFTTRWNDMLENRMGAWIQNDTLPLPVAMIAKDEMIDVKEPKTREEAESGNTELTNLDVKSLTVRKDAFYYDINKYVTDVIIEHQLESKGLSDASGLGKGESPFETVKLPCVISAEEKHREGDTEVNGLLFCEQPEEYLFWDDFRLGPVANEYIGSEVAKMLQDGKSIRKIWSDGKGHS
;
A
#
# COMPACT_ATOMS: atom_id res chain seq x y z
N MET A 1 20.07 65.65 41.03
CA MET A 1 19.15 64.48 41.10
C MET A 1 18.35 64.17 39.82
N ARG A 2 18.33 65.00 38.76
CA ARG A 2 17.60 64.69 37.51
C ARG A 2 18.42 64.00 36.40
N ALA A 3 19.75 63.98 36.52
CA ALA A 3 20.63 63.35 35.52
C ALA A 3 20.79 61.84 35.74
N THR A 4 20.79 61.39 37.00
CA THR A 4 20.98 59.98 37.36
C THR A 4 19.76 59.12 37.03
N THR A 5 18.54 59.67 37.09
CA THR A 5 17.32 58.97 36.69
C THR A 5 17.17 58.81 35.17
N ARG A 6 17.69 59.77 34.38
CA ARG A 6 17.71 59.65 32.92
C ARG A 6 18.74 58.63 32.44
N LEU A 7 19.91 58.57 33.10
CA LEU A 7 20.93 57.57 32.77
C LEU A 7 20.45 56.15 33.10
N GLY A 8 19.77 55.95 34.23
CA GLY A 8 19.20 54.66 34.62
C GLY A 8 18.12 54.17 33.64
N ALA A 9 17.24 55.07 33.16
CA ALA A 9 16.21 54.72 32.18
C ALA A 9 16.81 54.32 30.81
N VAL A 10 17.87 54.99 30.37
CA VAL A 10 18.55 54.65 29.12
C VAL A 10 19.24 53.29 29.22
N VAL A 11 19.94 53.00 30.33
CA VAL A 11 20.59 51.71 30.54
C VAL A 11 19.57 50.57 30.62
N LEU A 12 18.43 50.79 31.29
CA LEU A 12 17.35 49.81 31.39
C LEU A 12 16.72 49.52 30.02
N LEU A 13 16.47 50.56 29.21
CA LEU A 13 15.94 50.41 27.86
C LEU A 13 16.93 49.72 26.92
N SER A 14 18.23 50.00 27.04
CA SER A 14 19.26 49.30 26.28
C SER A 14 19.38 47.82 26.67
N LEU A 15 19.25 47.50 27.96
CA LEU A 15 19.24 46.11 28.43
C LEU A 15 17.99 45.36 27.98
N LEU A 16 16.81 45.97 28.06
CA LEU A 16 15.56 45.37 27.56
C LEU A 16 15.60 45.17 26.04
N SER A 17 16.18 46.13 25.30
CA SER A 17 16.38 45.99 23.85
C SER A 17 17.35 44.85 23.50
N LEU A 18 18.43 44.68 24.26
CA LEU A 18 19.37 43.57 24.08
C LEU A 18 18.72 42.23 24.42
N VAL A 19 17.93 42.16 25.49
CA VAL A 19 17.20 40.95 25.86
C VAL A 19 16.12 40.59 24.83
N SER A 20 15.37 41.56 24.30
CA SER A 20 14.46 41.31 23.18
C SER A 20 15.19 40.88 21.91
N PHE A 21 16.36 41.45 21.62
CA PHE A 21 17.19 41.02 20.49
C PHE A 21 17.68 39.58 20.66
N PHE A 22 18.10 39.18 21.87
CA PHE A 22 18.51 37.80 22.16
C PHE A 22 17.33 36.81 22.17
N ILE A 23 16.15 37.18 22.67
CA ILE A 23 14.96 36.32 22.66
C ILE A 23 14.41 36.14 21.24
N LEU A 24 14.49 37.17 20.39
CA LEU A 24 14.03 37.11 18.99
C LEU A 24 15.05 36.53 18.00
N LEU A 25 16.34 36.45 18.37
CA LEU A 25 17.42 35.91 17.53
C LEU A 25 18.08 34.64 18.06
N LEU A 26 17.62 34.11 19.20
CA LEU A 26 17.83 32.71 19.49
C LEU A 26 17.03 31.92 18.43
N PRO A 27 17.70 31.12 17.57
CA PRO A 27 16.98 30.27 16.64
C PRO A 27 16.26 29.21 17.47
N ASN A 28 14.98 29.39 17.72
CA ASN A 28 14.12 28.25 17.98
C ASN A 28 14.21 27.39 16.71
N THR A 29 14.93 26.28 16.82
CA THR A 29 15.21 25.33 15.74
C THR A 29 13.92 24.93 15.01
N VAL A 30 12.81 24.86 15.74
CA VAL A 30 11.44 24.57 15.27
C VAL A 30 10.94 25.59 14.24
N SER A 31 11.09 26.90 14.50
CA SER A 31 10.57 27.95 13.60
C SER A 31 11.32 28.00 12.27
N THR A 32 12.61 27.62 12.26
CA THR A 32 13.38 27.56 11.03
C THR A 32 13.08 26.31 10.21
N ARG A 33 12.57 25.22 10.80
CA ARG A 33 12.15 24.02 10.06
C ARG A 33 10.76 24.19 9.44
N LEU A 34 9.80 24.74 10.18
CA LEU A 34 8.48 25.09 9.64
C LEU A 34 8.54 26.15 8.52
N GLN A 35 9.42 27.16 8.63
CA GLN A 35 9.69 28.07 7.51
C GLN A 35 10.47 27.42 6.37
N LYS A 36 11.23 26.35 6.60
CA LYS A 36 11.98 25.62 5.55
C LYS A 36 11.14 24.55 4.85
N ILE A 37 10.07 24.04 5.45
CA ILE A 37 9.04 23.31 4.68
C ILE A 37 8.44 24.26 3.62
N ALA A 38 8.41 25.57 3.87
CA ALA A 38 8.01 26.60 2.90
C ALA A 38 9.16 27.21 2.05
N ILE A 39 10.45 27.03 2.41
CA ILE A 39 11.60 27.75 1.81
C ILE A 39 12.74 26.80 1.33
N GLY A 40 12.72 25.52 1.68
CA GLY A 40 13.65 24.46 1.24
C GLY A 40 13.25 23.80 -0.09
N THR A 41 12.22 24.32 -0.75
CA THR A 41 11.59 23.82 -1.99
C THR A 41 12.45 23.93 -3.25
N THR A 42 13.69 24.43 -3.18
CA THR A 42 14.50 24.73 -4.38
C THR A 42 15.04 23.52 -5.16
N LYS A 43 14.68 22.28 -4.79
CA LYS A 43 14.93 21.08 -5.61
C LYS A 43 13.71 20.17 -5.86
N LEU A 44 12.53 20.49 -5.34
CA LEU A 44 11.30 19.75 -5.65
C LEU A 44 10.35 20.48 -6.61
N ASP A 45 10.61 21.75 -6.94
CA ASP A 45 9.81 22.60 -7.86
C ASP A 45 9.77 22.14 -9.33
N GLY A 46 10.32 20.97 -9.66
CA GLY A 46 10.25 20.39 -11.00
C GLY A 46 8.98 19.58 -11.30
N TYR A 47 8.15 19.25 -10.30
CA TYR A 47 7.22 18.13 -10.44
C TYR A 47 5.74 18.31 -10.06
N VAL A 48 5.28 19.37 -9.37
CA VAL A 48 3.85 19.46 -8.99
C VAL A 48 3.34 20.92 -8.84
N PRO A 49 2.42 21.42 -9.69
CA PRO A 49 1.62 22.60 -9.38
C PRO A 49 0.15 22.23 -9.09
N GLY A 50 -0.40 22.56 -7.90
CA GLY A 50 -1.87 22.57 -7.76
C GLY A 50 -2.60 22.51 -6.40
N ILE A 51 -1.95 22.46 -5.24
CA ILE A 51 -2.55 21.81 -4.03
C ILE A 51 -3.72 22.54 -3.29
N TRP A 52 -4.19 23.75 -3.61
CA TRP A 52 -5.23 24.40 -2.77
C TRP A 52 -6.39 25.03 -3.52
N LYS A 53 -7.35 24.23 -4.01
CA LYS A 53 -8.56 24.78 -4.66
C LYS A 53 -9.93 24.19 -4.34
N TRP A 54 -10.06 23.15 -3.52
CA TRP A 54 -11.38 22.49 -3.35
C TRP A 54 -11.85 22.25 -1.90
N ALA A 55 -11.15 22.79 -0.89
CA ALA A 55 -11.60 22.77 0.51
C ALA A 55 -12.82 23.70 0.79
N SER A 56 -13.76 23.78 -0.15
CA SER A 56 -15.04 24.46 0.01
C SER A 56 -16.10 23.81 -0.88
N GLY A 57 -17.00 23.03 -0.29
CA GLY A 57 -18.35 22.85 -0.83
C GLY A 57 -18.85 21.41 -0.93
N ASP A 58 -19.66 21.07 0.06
CA ASP A 58 -20.76 20.09 0.09
C ASP A 58 -21.49 19.89 -1.26
N ASP A 59 -21.62 18.63 -1.70
CA ASP A 59 -22.78 18.03 -2.41
C ASP A 59 -22.36 16.70 -3.07
N SER A 60 -22.62 15.56 -2.42
CA SER A 60 -22.58 14.25 -3.11
C SER A 60 -23.99 13.83 -3.52
N SER A 61 -24.49 14.43 -4.60
CA SER A 61 -25.42 13.71 -5.47
C SER A 61 -24.67 12.50 -6.04
N GLU A 62 -25.28 11.30 -6.01
CA GLU A 62 -24.76 10.11 -6.67
C GLU A 62 -24.51 10.40 -8.16
N VAL A 63 -23.25 10.71 -8.50
CA VAL A 63 -22.83 10.83 -9.90
C VAL A 63 -22.66 9.41 -10.43
N GLU A 64 -23.69 8.92 -11.12
CA GLU A 64 -23.55 7.71 -11.92
C GLU A 64 -22.43 7.91 -12.95
N GLY A 65 -21.33 7.15 -12.83
CA GLY A 65 -20.34 7.00 -13.90
C GLY A 65 -18.92 7.51 -13.68
N GLY A 66 -18.34 7.44 -12.46
CA GLY A 66 -16.92 7.76 -12.26
C GLY A 66 -16.01 6.56 -11.94
N ARG A 67 -14.76 6.86 -11.56
CA ARG A 67 -13.76 5.88 -11.13
C ARG A 67 -14.05 5.41 -9.71
N ARG A 68 -13.94 4.11 -9.48
CA ARG A 68 -14.00 3.48 -8.17
C ARG A 68 -12.64 2.86 -7.83
N LEU A 69 -12.15 3.15 -6.64
CA LEU A 69 -11.01 2.45 -6.06
C LEU A 69 -11.50 1.48 -4.99
N VAL A 70 -11.13 0.21 -5.11
CA VAL A 70 -11.43 -0.84 -4.12
C VAL A 70 -10.12 -1.34 -3.55
N VAL A 71 -9.95 -1.21 -2.23
CA VAL A 71 -8.68 -1.47 -1.53
C VAL A 71 -8.79 -2.72 -0.67
N PHE A 72 -7.84 -3.64 -0.83
CA PHE A 72 -7.63 -4.82 -0.01
C PHE A 72 -6.22 -4.77 0.58
N GLY A 73 -6.08 -5.06 1.86
CA GLY A 73 -4.75 -5.09 2.46
C GLY A 73 -4.69 -5.10 3.97
N ASP A 74 -3.53 -4.66 4.44
CA ASP A 74 -3.16 -4.57 5.85
C ASP A 74 -3.09 -3.10 6.34
N ALA A 75 -2.36 -2.87 7.44
CA ALA A 75 -2.20 -1.58 8.08
C ALA A 75 -1.59 -0.48 7.20
N TRP A 76 -0.91 -0.81 6.09
CA TRP A 76 -0.35 0.20 5.19
C TRP A 76 -1.39 0.87 4.31
N VAL A 77 -2.58 0.29 4.23
CA VAL A 77 -3.68 0.78 3.41
C VAL A 77 -5.00 0.86 4.18
N ASP A 78 -5.03 0.62 5.49
CA ASP A 78 -6.24 0.77 6.31
C ASP A 78 -6.52 2.25 6.64
N ASP A 79 -7.65 2.75 6.14
CA ASP A 79 -8.11 4.12 6.31
C ASP A 79 -8.99 4.32 7.56
N LYS A 80 -9.19 3.29 8.39
CA LYS A 80 -9.88 3.49 9.66
C LYS A 80 -9.07 4.43 10.54
N ILE A 81 -9.71 5.52 10.94
CA ILE A 81 -9.15 6.52 11.85
C ILE A 81 -9.98 6.46 13.13
N ASP A 82 -9.34 6.11 14.25
CA ASP A 82 -9.93 6.30 15.56
C ASP A 82 -10.02 7.81 15.87
N PRO A 83 -11.05 8.30 16.60
CA PRO A 83 -11.10 9.71 17.02
C PRO A 83 -9.83 10.24 17.70
N ALA A 84 -9.04 9.37 18.36
CA ALA A 84 -7.75 9.72 18.94
C ALA A 84 -6.63 9.91 17.90
N GLU A 85 -6.81 9.44 16.66
CA GLU A 85 -5.81 9.43 15.59
C GLU A 85 -6.05 10.49 14.50
N GLN A 86 -6.80 11.54 14.78
CA GLN A 86 -7.12 12.58 13.77
C GLN A 86 -5.86 13.19 13.12
N ALA A 87 -4.74 13.24 13.84
CA ALA A 87 -3.48 13.79 13.36
C ALA A 87 -2.69 12.85 12.43
N ARG A 88 -3.16 11.60 12.22
CA ARG A 88 -2.54 10.62 11.31
C ARG A 88 -2.59 11.06 9.84
N GLY A 89 -3.59 11.85 9.48
CA GLY A 89 -3.86 12.25 8.11
C GLY A 89 -4.41 11.11 7.25
N LEU A 90 -4.49 11.39 5.94
CA LEU A 90 -4.98 10.44 4.93
C LEU A 90 -3.97 9.31 4.72
N VAL A 91 -4.47 8.09 4.46
CA VAL A 91 -3.62 7.02 3.91
C VAL A 91 -3.36 7.26 2.44
N TRP A 92 -2.26 6.71 1.91
CA TRP A 92 -1.86 6.94 0.52
C TRP A 92 -2.91 6.50 -0.51
N THR A 93 -3.80 5.56 -0.16
CA THR A 93 -4.90 5.13 -1.03
C THR A 93 -6.03 6.17 -1.11
N GLU A 94 -6.25 6.93 -0.05
CA GLU A 94 -7.19 8.07 -0.05
C GLU A 94 -6.62 9.20 -0.91
N VAL A 95 -5.35 9.55 -0.70
CA VAL A 95 -4.64 10.55 -1.52
C VAL A 95 -4.64 10.15 -3.00
N LEU A 96 -4.34 8.89 -3.30
CA LEU A 96 -4.45 8.33 -4.64
C LEU A 96 -5.85 8.56 -5.22
N CYS A 97 -6.90 8.32 -4.42
CA CYS A 97 -8.28 8.44 -4.88
C CYS A 97 -8.65 9.90 -5.21
N GLU A 98 -8.20 10.85 -4.39
CA GLU A 98 -8.37 12.28 -4.63
C GLU A 98 -7.67 12.70 -5.92
N GLU A 99 -6.41 12.31 -6.12
CA GLU A 99 -5.59 12.67 -7.28
C GLU A 99 -6.08 12.03 -8.61
N ILE A 100 -6.87 10.96 -8.54
CA ILE A 100 -7.50 10.35 -9.73
C ILE A 100 -9.00 10.65 -9.83
N ASP A 101 -9.51 11.67 -9.14
CA ASP A 101 -10.93 12.08 -9.19
C ASP A 101 -11.89 10.89 -8.97
N CYS A 102 -11.65 10.09 -7.93
CA CYS A 102 -12.54 9.01 -7.56
C CYS A 102 -13.95 9.51 -7.25
N THR A 103 -14.94 8.78 -7.75
CA THR A 103 -16.34 8.92 -7.30
C THR A 103 -16.69 8.00 -6.15
N SER A 104 -15.88 6.97 -5.91
CA SER A 104 -16.12 5.98 -4.87
C SER A 104 -14.80 5.38 -4.39
N HIS A 105 -14.56 5.46 -3.09
CA HIS A 105 -13.45 4.79 -2.40
C HIS A 105 -14.05 3.73 -1.47
N LEU A 106 -13.70 2.45 -1.68
CA LEU A 106 -14.13 1.36 -0.84
C LEU A 106 -12.92 0.63 -0.28
N ASN A 107 -12.65 0.85 1.01
CA ASN A 107 -11.55 0.22 1.69
C ASN A 107 -12.00 -0.95 2.56
N LEU A 108 -11.41 -2.11 2.29
CA LEU A 108 -11.69 -3.37 2.99
C LEU A 108 -10.45 -3.87 3.73
N ALA A 109 -9.35 -3.12 3.68
CA ALA A 109 -8.16 -3.40 4.45
C ALA A 109 -8.47 -3.39 5.95
N VAL A 110 -7.66 -4.15 6.68
CA VAL A 110 -7.80 -4.31 8.13
C VAL A 110 -6.45 -4.23 8.81
N SER A 111 -6.42 -3.48 9.88
CA SER A 111 -5.30 -3.35 10.79
C SER A 111 -5.71 -3.67 12.21
N GLN A 112 -4.71 -3.84 13.07
CA GLN A 112 -4.96 -3.97 14.48
C GLN A 112 -5.57 -2.66 15.02
N PRO A 113 -6.65 -2.74 15.82
CA PRO A 113 -7.27 -1.56 16.42
C PRO A 113 -6.28 -0.89 17.41
N ILE A 114 -6.32 0.44 17.47
CA ILE A 114 -5.40 1.22 18.32
C ILE A 114 -5.54 0.89 19.80
N GLU A 115 -6.72 0.47 20.26
CA GLU A 115 -6.96 0.10 21.66
C GLU A 115 -6.23 -1.19 22.05
N ALA A 116 -5.79 -1.98 21.08
CA ALA A 116 -4.94 -3.14 21.30
C ALA A 116 -3.44 -2.78 21.29
N TYR A 117 -3.05 -1.52 21.04
CA TYR A 117 -1.67 -1.10 20.91
C TYR A 117 -1.05 -0.70 22.27
N PRO A 118 0.23 -1.03 22.53
CA PRO A 118 1.02 -2.03 21.80
C PRO A 118 0.51 -3.44 22.12
N SER A 119 0.51 -4.36 21.16
CA SER A 119 0.20 -5.77 21.45
C SER A 119 1.43 -6.65 21.42
N ALA A 120 1.43 -7.65 22.28
CA ALA A 120 2.46 -8.67 22.36
C ALA A 120 1.79 -10.06 22.28
N PRO A 121 1.78 -10.71 21.10
CA PRO A 121 2.42 -10.29 19.85
C PRO A 121 1.62 -9.25 19.05
N PRO A 122 2.30 -8.48 18.18
CA PRO A 122 1.63 -7.63 17.19
C PRO A 122 0.85 -8.48 16.19
N THR A 123 -0.32 -7.99 15.78
CA THR A 123 -1.23 -8.70 14.88
C THR A 123 -1.50 -7.87 13.64
N GLY A 124 -1.60 -8.53 12.48
CA GLY A 124 -2.08 -7.87 11.27
C GLY A 124 -2.61 -8.82 10.23
N ALA A 125 -3.11 -8.25 9.14
CA ALA A 125 -3.74 -9.01 8.06
C ALA A 125 -2.69 -9.78 7.26
N LEU A 126 -2.84 -11.11 7.23
CA LEU A 126 -2.07 -12.01 6.38
C LEU A 126 -2.72 -12.08 5.00
N ALA A 127 -1.94 -12.41 3.97
CA ALA A 127 -2.51 -12.69 2.66
C ALA A 127 -3.38 -13.96 2.68
N SER A 128 -3.02 -14.96 3.50
CA SER A 128 -3.82 -16.16 3.73
C SER A 128 -3.69 -16.68 5.16
N ASN A 129 -4.80 -16.64 5.90
CA ASN A 129 -4.86 -17.21 7.24
C ASN A 129 -4.73 -18.74 7.19
N ASN A 130 -5.30 -19.38 6.17
CA ASN A 130 -5.26 -20.84 6.05
C ASN A 130 -3.83 -21.38 5.85
N ILE A 131 -3.03 -20.74 5.00
CA ILE A 131 -1.63 -21.13 4.77
C ILE A 131 -0.83 -21.01 6.08
N TYR A 132 -0.96 -19.87 6.76
CA TYR A 132 -0.27 -19.63 8.02
C TYR A 132 -0.67 -20.65 9.11
N LEU A 133 -1.97 -20.85 9.35
CA LEU A 133 -2.47 -21.81 10.34
C LEU A 133 -2.07 -23.26 10.00
N SER A 134 -2.08 -23.63 8.72
CA SER A 134 -1.63 -24.94 8.26
C SER A 134 -0.13 -25.15 8.53
N ALA A 135 0.68 -24.11 8.34
CA ALA A 135 2.10 -24.13 8.68
C ALA A 135 2.32 -24.27 10.18
N LEU A 136 1.53 -23.57 11.00
CA LEU A 136 1.63 -23.65 12.45
C LEU A 136 1.33 -25.05 13.00
N ASN A 137 0.35 -25.72 12.41
CA ASN A 137 -0.06 -27.07 12.79
C ASN A 137 0.89 -28.16 12.29
N SER A 138 1.51 -27.96 11.12
CA SER A 138 2.41 -28.95 10.51
C SER A 138 3.86 -28.82 10.96
N SER A 139 4.28 -27.62 11.40
CA SER A 139 5.68 -27.35 11.72
C SER A 139 6.04 -27.68 13.18
N MET A 140 6.85 -28.73 13.35
CA MET A 140 7.69 -28.94 14.55
C MET A 140 8.86 -27.94 14.61
N ALA A 141 9.08 -27.17 13.55
CA ALA A 141 10.24 -26.30 13.30
C ALA A 141 9.91 -24.81 13.53
N ARG A 142 9.00 -24.52 14.46
CA ARG A 142 8.65 -23.15 14.84
C ARG A 142 9.65 -22.64 15.87
N THR A 143 10.05 -21.39 15.71
CA THR A 143 10.91 -20.70 16.67
C THR A 143 10.11 -19.84 17.65
N SER A 144 8.77 -19.79 17.55
CA SER A 144 7.89 -19.09 18.50
C SER A 144 7.07 -20.07 19.34
N SER A 145 6.94 -19.78 20.63
CA SER A 145 6.07 -20.52 21.55
C SER A 145 4.59 -20.14 21.44
N TYR A 146 4.28 -19.00 20.82
CA TYR A 146 2.91 -18.52 20.66
C TYR A 146 2.23 -19.17 19.44
N LEU A 147 0.97 -19.54 19.62
CA LEU A 147 0.10 -20.11 18.60
C LEU A 147 -1.21 -19.31 18.59
N PRO A 148 -1.44 -18.45 17.59
CA PRO A 148 -2.72 -17.78 17.46
C PRO A 148 -3.81 -18.80 17.11
N SER A 149 -4.98 -18.64 17.71
CA SER A 149 -6.21 -19.27 17.25
C SER A 149 -6.73 -18.57 15.97
N ALA A 150 -7.64 -19.23 15.26
CA ALA A 150 -8.21 -18.65 14.03
C ALA A 150 -9.02 -17.37 14.33
N GLU A 151 -9.60 -17.28 15.52
CA GLU A 151 -10.36 -16.13 16.01
C GLU A 151 -9.49 -14.91 16.34
N GLU A 152 -8.18 -15.11 16.55
CA GLU A 152 -7.21 -14.03 16.79
C GLU A 152 -6.68 -13.42 15.49
N LEU A 153 -6.88 -14.07 14.33
CA LEU A 153 -6.40 -13.57 13.05
C LEU A 153 -7.36 -12.54 12.44
N LEU A 154 -6.80 -11.50 11.85
CA LEU A 154 -7.58 -10.52 11.10
C LEU A 154 -8.06 -11.09 9.75
N PRO A 155 -9.12 -10.53 9.15
CA PRO A 155 -9.58 -10.91 7.82
C PRO A 155 -8.47 -10.84 6.75
N ASP A 156 -8.16 -11.99 6.15
CA ASP A 156 -7.20 -12.13 5.05
C ASP A 156 -7.77 -11.69 3.70
N LEU A 157 -6.96 -11.76 2.63
CA LEU A 157 -7.37 -11.34 1.28
C LEU A 157 -8.64 -12.07 0.79
N GLU A 158 -8.78 -13.36 1.05
CA GLU A 158 -9.98 -14.13 0.69
C GLU A 158 -11.23 -13.60 1.41
N SER A 159 -11.10 -13.31 2.70
CA SER A 159 -12.17 -12.75 3.52
C SER A 159 -12.57 -11.35 3.04
N GLN A 160 -11.60 -10.49 2.74
CA GLN A 160 -11.84 -9.12 2.27
C GLN A 160 -12.48 -9.12 0.87
N ILE A 161 -12.00 -9.94 -0.07
CA ILE A 161 -12.63 -10.11 -1.39
C ILE A 161 -14.03 -10.69 -1.27
N THR A 162 -14.24 -11.67 -0.39
CA THR A 162 -15.59 -12.22 -0.17
C THR A 162 -16.54 -11.16 0.35
N LYS A 163 -16.09 -10.31 1.28
CA LYS A 163 -16.87 -9.17 1.78
C LYS A 163 -17.19 -8.19 0.65
N TYR A 164 -16.25 -7.87 -0.24
CA TYR A 164 -16.52 -7.03 -1.41
C TYR A 164 -17.63 -7.62 -2.30
N LEU A 165 -17.51 -8.90 -2.63
CA LEU A 165 -18.40 -9.58 -3.56
C LEU A 165 -19.84 -9.73 -3.03
N THR A 166 -20.06 -9.56 -1.72
CA THR A 166 -21.40 -9.58 -1.11
C THR A 166 -22.03 -8.19 -1.01
N LEU A 167 -21.28 -7.10 -1.23
CA LEU A 167 -21.82 -5.76 -1.22
C LEU A 167 -22.78 -5.53 -2.39
N PRO A 168 -23.79 -4.65 -2.23
CA PRO A 168 -24.65 -4.26 -3.33
C PRO A 168 -23.84 -3.74 -4.51
N LYS A 169 -24.15 -4.24 -5.71
CA LYS A 169 -23.48 -3.80 -6.94
C LYS A 169 -23.90 -2.35 -7.24
N SER A 170 -22.99 -1.41 -7.01
CA SER A 170 -23.13 -0.04 -7.49
C SER A 170 -22.45 0.10 -8.85
N LYS A 171 -23.09 0.81 -9.79
CA LYS A 171 -22.49 1.06 -11.11
C LYS A 171 -21.27 1.95 -10.97
N ALA A 172 -20.17 1.60 -11.63
CA ALA A 172 -18.99 2.43 -11.80
C ALA A 172 -18.53 2.29 -13.25
N GLN A 173 -18.07 3.40 -13.86
CA GLN A 173 -17.55 3.36 -15.22
C GLN A 173 -16.21 2.61 -15.27
N GLU A 174 -15.41 2.76 -14.21
CA GLU A 174 -14.12 2.11 -14.06
C GLU A 174 -13.94 1.66 -12.62
N THR A 175 -13.45 0.44 -12.40
CA THR A 175 -13.02 -0.03 -11.08
C THR A 175 -11.55 -0.43 -11.13
N ILE A 176 -10.77 0.15 -10.21
CA ILE A 176 -9.37 -0.16 -9.99
C ILE A 176 -9.27 -0.90 -8.65
N PHE A 177 -8.59 -2.05 -8.65
CA PHE A 177 -8.41 -2.86 -7.44
C PHE A 177 -7.00 -2.68 -6.91
N LEU A 178 -6.86 -2.41 -5.61
CA LEU A 178 -5.57 -2.26 -4.94
C LEU A 178 -5.38 -3.41 -3.97
N ILE A 179 -4.24 -4.10 -4.04
CA ILE A 179 -3.95 -5.28 -3.23
C ILE A 179 -2.59 -5.08 -2.56
N SER A 180 -2.59 -4.86 -1.24
CA SER A 180 -1.39 -4.61 -0.43
C SER A 180 -1.29 -5.63 0.71
N PHE A 181 -0.50 -6.68 0.52
CA PHE A 181 -0.23 -7.71 1.52
C PHE A 181 1.22 -8.16 1.47
N GLY A 182 1.67 -8.87 2.51
CA GLY A 182 2.99 -9.49 2.60
C GLY A 182 3.81 -9.05 3.80
N LEU A 183 3.51 -7.88 4.38
CA LEU A 183 4.27 -7.36 5.53
C LEU A 183 4.16 -8.31 6.72
N TRP A 184 2.94 -8.68 7.10
CA TRP A 184 2.68 -9.60 8.19
C TRP A 184 3.10 -11.03 7.85
N ASP A 185 2.96 -11.44 6.58
CA ASP A 185 3.42 -12.74 6.12
C ASP A 185 4.93 -12.87 6.34
N ILE A 186 5.75 -11.91 5.90
CA ILE A 186 7.19 -11.93 6.14
C ILE A 186 7.53 -11.79 7.63
N TYR A 187 6.80 -10.94 8.36
CA TYR A 187 6.98 -10.77 9.80
C TYR A 187 6.83 -12.10 10.55
N HIS A 188 5.85 -12.92 10.19
CA HIS A 188 5.62 -14.22 10.81
C HIS A 188 6.49 -15.35 10.21
N TYR A 189 6.66 -15.40 8.88
CA TYR A 189 7.38 -16.48 8.19
C TYR A 189 8.87 -16.48 8.49
N SER A 190 9.44 -15.33 8.82
CA SER A 190 10.80 -15.22 9.35
C SER A 190 11.03 -15.95 10.67
N GLY A 191 9.97 -16.39 11.36
CA GLY A 191 10.05 -17.26 12.55
C GLY A 191 10.04 -18.77 12.26
N PHE A 192 9.98 -19.20 10.99
CA PHE A 192 10.07 -20.61 10.60
C PHE A 192 11.49 -20.96 10.17
N GLU A 193 11.80 -22.24 10.00
CA GLU A 193 13.01 -22.66 9.29
C GLU A 193 13.04 -22.12 7.85
N TYR A 194 14.24 -21.87 7.35
CA TYR A 194 14.44 -21.20 6.05
C TYR A 194 13.71 -21.87 4.88
N SER A 195 13.77 -23.20 4.77
CA SER A 195 13.09 -23.94 3.69
C SER A 195 11.57 -23.89 3.81
N GLU A 196 11.05 -23.87 5.03
CA GLU A 196 9.60 -23.77 5.24
C GLU A 196 9.12 -22.35 4.94
N GLY A 197 9.80 -21.32 5.45
CA GLY A 197 9.46 -19.93 5.13
C GLY A 197 9.52 -19.63 3.61
N GLN A 198 10.48 -20.21 2.89
CA GLN A 198 10.52 -20.16 1.42
C GLN A 198 9.26 -20.72 0.77
N LYS A 199 8.84 -21.91 1.22
CA LYS A 199 7.68 -22.61 0.70
C LYS A 199 6.39 -21.83 1.02
N LEU A 200 6.27 -21.28 2.22
CA LEU A 200 5.13 -20.45 2.62
C LEU A 200 4.98 -19.20 1.75
N ILE A 201 6.09 -18.52 1.43
CA ILE A 201 6.07 -17.37 0.50
C ILE A 201 5.55 -17.81 -0.87
N GLU A 202 6.03 -18.94 -1.38
CA GLU A 202 5.60 -19.45 -2.67
C GLU A 202 4.11 -19.79 -2.69
N GLU A 203 3.61 -20.53 -1.70
CA GLU A 203 2.19 -20.86 -1.56
C GLU A 203 1.33 -19.60 -1.43
N THR A 204 1.80 -18.62 -0.67
CA THR A 204 1.06 -17.38 -0.40
C THR A 204 0.97 -16.49 -1.64
N VAL A 205 2.06 -16.30 -2.39
CA VAL A 205 2.01 -15.54 -3.65
C VAL A 205 1.11 -16.25 -4.68
N GLN A 206 1.11 -17.58 -4.72
CA GLN A 206 0.17 -18.32 -5.57
C GLN A 206 -1.28 -18.09 -5.15
N GLU A 207 -1.55 -18.08 -3.84
CA GLU A 207 -2.88 -17.84 -3.28
C GLU A 207 -3.39 -16.41 -3.58
N ILE A 208 -2.52 -15.39 -3.49
CA ILE A 208 -2.86 -14.02 -3.88
C ILE A 208 -3.42 -14.00 -5.31
N PHE A 209 -2.72 -14.62 -6.26
CA PHE A 209 -3.18 -14.63 -7.65
C PHE A 209 -4.42 -15.52 -7.87
N ARG A 210 -4.63 -16.55 -7.05
CA ARG A 210 -5.90 -17.31 -7.06
C ARG A 210 -7.08 -16.41 -6.68
N GLN A 211 -6.90 -15.55 -5.68
CA GLN A 211 -7.93 -14.60 -5.27
C GLN A 211 -8.13 -13.47 -6.30
N VAL A 212 -7.05 -12.98 -6.92
CA VAL A 212 -7.14 -12.03 -8.04
C VAL A 212 -7.91 -12.64 -9.21
N ASP A 213 -7.67 -13.90 -9.55
CA ASP A 213 -8.42 -14.59 -10.61
C ASP A 213 -9.91 -14.71 -10.27
N ARG A 214 -10.25 -15.01 -9.00
CA ARG A 214 -11.65 -15.01 -8.55
C ARG A 214 -12.31 -13.64 -8.74
N LEU A 215 -11.61 -12.56 -8.41
CA LEU A 215 -12.09 -11.19 -8.58
C LEU A 215 -12.24 -10.83 -10.07
N TYR A 216 -11.25 -11.20 -10.90
CA TYR A 216 -11.27 -11.02 -12.35
C TYR A 216 -12.45 -11.74 -13.00
N LEU A 217 -12.74 -12.99 -12.61
CA LEU A 217 -13.85 -13.76 -13.17
C LEU A 217 -15.19 -13.08 -12.90
N VAL A 218 -15.45 -12.61 -11.67
CA VAL A 218 -16.69 -11.90 -11.35
C VAL A 218 -16.79 -10.57 -12.09
N TYR A 219 -15.68 -9.81 -12.16
CA TYR A 219 -15.65 -8.56 -12.91
C TYR A 219 -15.95 -8.78 -14.40
N ARG A 220 -15.29 -9.78 -15.00
CA ARG A 220 -15.49 -10.16 -16.40
C ARG A 220 -16.94 -10.52 -16.68
N ASP A 221 -17.54 -11.35 -15.83
CA ASP A 221 -18.92 -11.80 -16.03
C ASP A 221 -19.92 -10.62 -15.92
N ASN A 222 -19.66 -9.66 -15.03
CA ASN A 222 -20.46 -8.43 -14.94
C ASN A 222 -20.30 -7.58 -16.22
N VAL A 223 -19.07 -7.35 -16.65
CA VAL A 223 -18.77 -6.54 -17.85
C VAL A 223 -19.38 -7.17 -19.11
N ILE A 224 -19.29 -8.49 -19.29
CA ILE A 224 -19.91 -9.21 -20.41
C ILE A 224 -21.44 -9.03 -20.39
N SER A 225 -22.06 -9.12 -19.20
CA SER A 225 -23.51 -8.94 -19.08
C SER A 225 -23.99 -7.54 -19.48
N GLU A 226 -23.14 -6.53 -19.32
CA GLU A 226 -23.41 -5.15 -19.72
C GLU A 226 -23.09 -4.90 -21.20
N LEU A 227 -21.98 -5.45 -21.72
CA LEU A 227 -21.57 -5.33 -23.12
C LEU A 227 -22.56 -5.95 -24.11
N ALA A 228 -23.31 -6.99 -23.71
CA ALA A 228 -24.41 -7.54 -24.51
C ALA A 228 -25.48 -6.48 -24.89
N THR A 229 -25.43 -5.29 -24.28
CA THR A 229 -26.31 -4.15 -24.57
C THR A 229 -25.62 -2.98 -25.30
N SER A 230 -24.32 -3.05 -25.63
CA SER A 230 -23.54 -1.94 -26.19
C SER A 230 -22.55 -2.35 -27.28
N ASN A 231 -22.44 -1.55 -28.36
CA ASN A 231 -21.55 -1.79 -29.51
C ASN A 231 -20.07 -1.38 -29.28
N GLY A 232 -19.52 -1.59 -28.09
CA GLY A 232 -18.13 -1.26 -27.79
C GLY A 232 -17.14 -2.17 -28.53
N THR A 233 -16.13 -1.60 -29.19
CA THR A 233 -15.10 -2.34 -29.93
C THR A 233 -13.79 -2.57 -29.16
N GLU A 234 -13.60 -1.93 -28.01
CA GLU A 234 -12.37 -2.05 -27.21
C GLU A 234 -12.55 -2.96 -25.97
N PRO A 235 -11.57 -3.83 -25.68
CA PRO A 235 -11.52 -4.63 -24.45
C PRO A 235 -11.60 -3.75 -23.20
N ALA A 236 -12.58 -4.02 -22.32
CA ALA A 236 -12.64 -3.37 -21.03
C ALA A 236 -11.42 -3.76 -20.16
N PRO A 237 -10.72 -2.80 -19.54
CA PRO A 237 -9.57 -3.13 -18.71
C PRO A 237 -10.01 -3.64 -17.33
N PHE A 238 -9.26 -4.61 -16.80
CA PHE A 238 -9.29 -5.02 -15.40
C PHE A 238 -7.95 -4.61 -14.78
N ARG A 239 -7.94 -3.54 -13.99
CA ARG A 239 -6.73 -2.91 -13.46
C ARG A 239 -6.50 -3.29 -12.01
N ILE A 240 -5.30 -3.76 -11.71
CA ILE A 240 -4.83 -3.94 -10.34
C ILE A 240 -3.64 -3.01 -10.03
N ILE A 241 -3.54 -2.56 -8.79
CA ILE A 241 -2.38 -1.87 -8.22
C ILE A 241 -1.83 -2.77 -7.13
N VAL A 242 -0.53 -3.04 -7.20
CA VAL A 242 0.17 -3.84 -6.20
C VAL A 242 1.44 -3.06 -5.81
N PRO A 243 1.63 -2.68 -4.54
CA PRO A 243 2.89 -2.11 -4.11
C PRO A 243 3.93 -3.21 -3.94
N LYS A 244 5.19 -2.90 -4.26
CA LYS A 244 6.33 -3.75 -3.92
C LYS A 244 6.52 -3.77 -2.41
N LEU A 245 6.71 -4.95 -1.82
CA LEU A 245 6.79 -5.08 -0.37
C LEU A 245 8.01 -4.37 0.21
N PHE A 246 7.79 -3.52 1.20
CA PHE A 246 8.84 -2.89 2.00
C PHE A 246 9.47 -3.88 2.99
N ASP A 247 10.78 -3.74 3.23
CA ASP A 247 11.49 -4.54 4.22
C ASP A 247 10.99 -4.23 5.64
N SER A 248 10.13 -5.11 6.16
CA SER A 248 9.56 -5.02 7.49
C SER A 248 10.60 -4.92 8.62
N THR A 249 11.86 -5.28 8.39
CA THR A 249 12.92 -5.18 9.40
C THR A 249 13.36 -3.75 9.70
N LEU A 250 12.98 -2.81 8.83
CA LEU A 250 13.23 -1.38 8.99
C LEU A 250 12.08 -0.64 9.71
N LEU A 251 10.96 -1.33 9.97
CA LEU A 251 9.86 -0.78 10.75
C LEU A 251 10.25 -0.62 12.23
N PRO A 252 9.76 0.43 12.93
CA PRO A 252 10.01 0.56 14.36
C PRO A 252 9.52 -0.67 15.15
N GLY A 253 8.35 -1.20 14.77
CA GLY A 253 7.71 -2.40 15.33
C GLY A 253 8.55 -3.67 15.28
N TRP A 254 9.47 -3.78 14.32
CA TRP A 254 10.40 -4.92 14.25
C TRP A 254 11.31 -4.97 15.48
N SER A 255 11.75 -3.81 15.97
CA SER A 255 12.66 -3.73 17.11
C SER A 255 11.91 -3.66 18.44
N SER A 256 10.75 -2.99 18.47
CA SER A 256 9.98 -2.75 19.70
C SER A 256 9.07 -3.92 20.07
N GLN A 257 8.42 -4.56 19.10
CA GLN A 257 7.33 -5.52 19.36
C GLN A 257 7.64 -6.96 18.95
N ARG A 258 8.82 -7.24 18.38
CA ARG A 258 9.17 -8.60 17.94
C ARG A 258 9.39 -9.54 19.13
N PRO A 259 8.63 -10.65 19.23
CA PRO A 259 8.81 -11.60 20.32
C PRO A 259 10.21 -12.21 20.32
N THR A 260 10.73 -12.48 21.51
CA THR A 260 11.99 -13.22 21.65
C THR A 260 11.77 -14.67 21.19
N PRO A 261 12.53 -15.17 20.20
CA PRO A 261 12.36 -16.54 19.74
C PRO A 261 12.96 -17.56 20.70
N MET A 262 12.49 -18.79 20.56
CA MET A 262 13.02 -19.99 21.22
C MET A 262 14.40 -20.34 20.68
N VAL A 263 15.29 -20.74 21.57
CA VAL A 263 16.63 -21.27 21.25
C VAL A 263 16.50 -22.50 20.33
N PRO A 264 17.36 -22.65 19.29
CA PRO A 264 18.57 -21.88 19.00
C PRO A 264 18.38 -20.60 18.20
N SER A 265 17.14 -20.20 17.88
CA SER A 265 16.91 -19.03 17.04
C SER A 265 17.08 -17.71 17.78
N SER A 266 17.22 -16.62 17.02
CA SER A 266 17.42 -15.26 17.55
C SER A 266 16.71 -14.22 16.67
N VAL A 267 16.38 -13.06 17.24
CA VAL A 267 15.80 -11.93 16.49
C VAL A 267 16.66 -11.55 15.29
N SER A 268 18.00 -11.59 15.44
CA SER A 268 18.93 -11.30 14.36
C SER A 268 18.91 -12.34 13.23
N GLU A 269 18.70 -13.62 13.56
CA GLU A 269 18.50 -14.67 12.56
C GLU A 269 17.20 -14.43 11.79
N GLN A 270 16.10 -14.18 12.50
CA GLN A 270 14.82 -13.89 11.89
C GLN A 270 14.87 -12.61 11.03
N GLN A 271 15.63 -11.60 11.45
CA GLN A 271 15.87 -10.39 10.65
C GLN A 271 16.56 -10.71 9.33
N LYS A 272 17.66 -11.48 9.38
CA LYS A 272 18.33 -11.96 8.17
C LYS A 272 17.36 -12.71 7.25
N MET A 273 16.47 -13.53 7.82
CA MET A 273 15.46 -14.26 7.06
C MET A 273 14.43 -13.33 6.43
N ALA A 274 13.91 -12.34 7.15
CA ALA A 274 12.93 -11.39 6.64
C ALA A 274 13.47 -10.55 5.48
N VAL A 275 14.73 -10.11 5.51
CA VAL A 275 15.38 -9.41 4.38
C VAL A 275 15.38 -10.29 3.13
N TRP A 276 15.81 -11.54 3.28
CA TRP A 276 15.86 -12.50 2.16
C TRP A 276 14.44 -12.83 1.66
N PHE A 277 13.50 -13.03 2.57
CA PHE A 277 12.11 -13.33 2.28
C PHE A 277 11.38 -12.17 1.58
N THR A 278 11.65 -10.92 1.96
CA THR A 278 11.11 -9.73 1.28
C THR A 278 11.59 -9.68 -0.16
N THR A 279 12.88 -9.92 -0.39
CA THR A 279 13.44 -9.97 -1.76
C THR A 279 12.76 -11.07 -2.57
N ARG A 280 12.67 -12.28 -2.01
CA ARG A 280 12.02 -13.43 -2.64
C ARG A 280 10.55 -13.16 -2.96
N TRP A 281 9.81 -12.57 -2.03
CA TRP A 281 8.40 -12.19 -2.20
C TRP A 281 8.24 -11.25 -3.39
N ASN A 282 9.03 -10.17 -3.43
CA ASN A 282 8.97 -9.18 -4.50
C ASN A 282 9.29 -9.77 -5.87
N ASP A 283 10.34 -10.61 -5.96
CA ASP A 283 10.69 -11.30 -7.20
C ASP A 283 9.57 -12.24 -7.66
N MET A 284 8.97 -13.00 -6.74
CA MET A 284 7.87 -13.91 -7.08
C MET A 284 6.62 -13.18 -7.51
N LEU A 285 6.27 -12.12 -6.80
CA LEU A 285 5.09 -11.31 -7.06
C LEU A 285 5.20 -10.66 -8.45
N GLU A 286 6.33 -10.04 -8.77
CA GLU A 286 6.59 -9.42 -10.08
C GLU A 286 6.51 -10.44 -11.22
N ASN A 287 7.22 -11.57 -11.09
CA ASN A 287 7.21 -12.63 -12.09
C ASN A 287 5.81 -13.22 -12.31
N ARG A 288 5.08 -13.47 -11.22
CA ARG A 288 3.73 -14.05 -11.28
C ARG A 288 2.72 -13.06 -11.84
N MET A 289 2.80 -11.78 -11.46
CA MET A 289 1.99 -10.70 -11.99
C MET A 289 2.18 -10.59 -13.49
N GLY A 290 3.43 -10.64 -13.92
CA GLY A 290 3.76 -10.66 -15.32
C GLY A 290 3.11 -11.83 -16.07
N ALA A 291 3.33 -13.07 -15.60
CA ALA A 291 2.72 -14.24 -16.23
C ALA A 291 1.19 -14.18 -16.23
N TRP A 292 0.58 -13.63 -15.18
CA TRP A 292 -0.86 -13.47 -15.04
C TRP A 292 -1.45 -12.49 -16.06
N ILE A 293 -0.76 -11.38 -16.36
CA ILE A 293 -1.15 -10.40 -17.40
C ILE A 293 -1.05 -11.00 -18.79
N GLN A 294 -0.04 -11.81 -19.08
CA GLN A 294 0.13 -12.44 -20.39
C GLN A 294 -0.92 -13.52 -20.65
N ASN A 295 -1.41 -14.17 -19.59
CA ASN A 295 -2.44 -15.18 -19.70
C ASN A 295 -3.84 -14.56 -19.79
N ASP A 296 -4.14 -13.99 -20.96
CA ASP A 296 -5.46 -13.46 -21.33
C ASP A 296 -6.52 -14.60 -21.52
N THR A 297 -6.07 -15.86 -21.56
CA THR A 297 -6.92 -17.05 -21.71
C THR A 297 -7.17 -17.74 -20.37
N LEU A 298 -8.23 -17.33 -19.64
CA LEU A 298 -8.90 -18.28 -18.76
C LEU A 298 -9.91 -19.05 -19.63
N PRO A 299 -9.93 -20.40 -19.60
CA PRO A 299 -10.91 -21.17 -20.37
C PRO A 299 -12.32 -20.71 -20.01
N LEU A 300 -13.14 -20.50 -21.04
CA LEU A 300 -14.57 -20.20 -20.88
C LEU A 300 -15.20 -21.26 -19.95
N PRO A 301 -16.09 -20.88 -19.03
CA PRO A 301 -16.93 -21.87 -18.37
C PRO A 301 -17.68 -22.65 -19.45
N VAL A 302 -17.39 -23.95 -19.54
CA VAL A 302 -17.98 -24.92 -20.49
C VAL A 302 -19.52 -24.96 -20.40
N ALA A 303 -20.10 -24.34 -19.37
CA ALA A 303 -21.53 -24.31 -19.09
C ALA A 303 -22.40 -23.51 -20.09
N MET A 304 -21.81 -22.77 -21.05
CA MET A 304 -22.59 -21.98 -22.03
C MET A 304 -22.58 -22.52 -23.47
N ILE A 305 -21.93 -23.66 -23.75
CA ILE A 305 -21.92 -24.26 -25.11
C ILE A 305 -22.98 -25.36 -25.28
N ALA A 306 -23.67 -25.79 -24.22
CA ALA A 306 -24.58 -26.94 -24.29
C ALA A 306 -26.04 -26.59 -24.00
N LYS A 307 -26.60 -25.58 -24.66
CA LYS A 307 -28.06 -25.42 -24.80
C LYS A 307 -28.37 -24.71 -26.11
N ASP A 308 -28.25 -25.42 -27.22
CA ASP A 308 -29.32 -25.45 -28.23
C ASP A 308 -29.06 -26.55 -29.26
N GLU A 309 -30.17 -27.20 -29.64
CA GLU A 309 -30.34 -28.14 -30.75
C GLU A 309 -29.72 -29.54 -30.63
N MET A 310 -30.36 -30.34 -29.80
CA MET A 310 -30.49 -31.78 -30.01
C MET A 310 -31.41 -32.02 -31.22
N ILE A 311 -30.86 -31.97 -32.44
CA ILE A 311 -31.53 -32.49 -33.64
C ILE A 311 -31.08 -33.94 -33.85
N ASP A 312 -32.03 -34.84 -33.62
CA ASP A 312 -31.98 -36.28 -33.90
C ASP A 312 -31.75 -36.55 -35.39
N VAL A 313 -30.58 -37.08 -35.76
CA VAL A 313 -30.38 -37.71 -37.07
C VAL A 313 -29.54 -38.98 -36.94
N LYS A 314 -30.19 -40.09 -37.27
CA LYS A 314 -29.66 -41.43 -37.50
C LYS A 314 -28.38 -41.45 -38.36
N GLU A 315 -27.39 -42.24 -37.94
CA GLU A 315 -26.43 -42.86 -38.85
C GLU A 315 -27.14 -43.74 -39.92
N PRO A 316 -26.56 -44.09 -41.11
CA PRO A 316 -25.12 -44.08 -41.44
C PRO A 316 -24.75 -43.73 -42.92
N LYS A 317 -23.43 -43.79 -43.20
CA LYS A 317 -22.74 -44.25 -44.42
C LYS A 317 -22.17 -43.23 -45.43
N THR A 318 -20.86 -43.43 -45.60
CA THR A 318 -20.01 -43.30 -46.80
C THR A 318 -19.41 -41.94 -47.15
N ARG A 319 -18.16 -42.11 -47.59
CA ARG A 319 -17.10 -41.23 -48.02
C ARG A 319 -17.45 -40.50 -49.33
N GLU A 320 -16.82 -39.32 -49.45
CA GLU A 320 -16.63 -38.45 -50.63
C GLU A 320 -17.61 -37.28 -50.87
N GLU A 321 -16.97 -36.09 -50.83
CA GLU A 321 -17.27 -34.83 -51.53
C GLU A 321 -18.46 -33.96 -51.10
N ALA A 322 -18.15 -32.82 -50.47
CA ALA A 322 -18.50 -31.51 -51.01
C ALA A 322 -17.84 -30.39 -50.18
N GLU A 323 -16.90 -29.69 -50.83
CA GLU A 323 -16.52 -28.32 -50.50
C GLU A 323 -17.74 -27.39 -50.60
N SER A 324 -17.67 -26.27 -49.86
CA SER A 324 -18.50 -25.06 -49.92
C SER A 324 -19.37 -24.86 -48.68
N GLY A 325 -18.88 -23.99 -47.80
CA GLY A 325 -19.57 -23.52 -46.61
C GLY A 325 -18.65 -22.69 -45.73
N ASN A 326 -18.18 -21.55 -46.26
CA ASN A 326 -17.51 -20.51 -45.46
C ASN A 326 -18.42 -20.11 -44.30
N THR A 327 -18.13 -20.61 -43.10
CA THR A 327 -18.66 -20.06 -41.84
C THR A 327 -17.55 -19.24 -41.20
N GLU A 328 -17.27 -18.11 -41.84
CA GLU A 328 -16.35 -17.09 -41.36
C GLU A 328 -17.11 -16.12 -40.43
N LEU A 329 -17.82 -16.66 -39.44
CA LEU A 329 -18.62 -15.88 -38.49
C LEU A 329 -18.34 -16.19 -37.01
N THR A 330 -17.31 -16.97 -36.69
CA THR A 330 -17.03 -17.40 -35.30
C THR A 330 -15.75 -16.82 -34.69
N ASN A 331 -14.82 -16.29 -35.49
CA ASN A 331 -13.53 -15.78 -34.98
C ASN A 331 -13.48 -14.26 -34.74
N LEU A 332 -14.40 -13.49 -35.31
CA LEU A 332 -14.45 -12.03 -35.14
C LEU A 332 -15.24 -11.59 -33.90
N ASP A 333 -16.22 -12.39 -33.46
CA ASP A 333 -17.12 -12.01 -32.36
C ASP A 333 -16.57 -12.35 -30.96
N VAL A 334 -15.66 -13.33 -30.85
CA VAL A 334 -15.05 -13.71 -29.56
C VAL A 334 -13.94 -12.76 -29.14
N LYS A 335 -13.33 -12.04 -30.09
CA LYS A 335 -12.22 -11.10 -29.82
C LYS A 335 -12.70 -9.79 -29.17
N SER A 336 -13.97 -9.41 -29.38
CA SER A 336 -14.57 -8.16 -28.89
C SER A 336 -15.01 -8.22 -27.41
N LEU A 337 -15.17 -9.42 -26.85
CA LEU A 337 -15.68 -9.66 -25.48
C LEU A 337 -14.58 -9.92 -24.44
N THR A 338 -13.33 -9.63 -24.76
CA THR A 338 -12.20 -9.92 -23.86
C THR A 338 -12.04 -8.79 -22.84
N VAL A 339 -12.02 -9.12 -21.55
CA VAL A 339 -11.57 -8.18 -20.50
C VAL A 339 -10.05 -8.28 -20.43
N ARG A 340 -9.36 -7.15 -20.56
CA ARG A 340 -7.90 -7.12 -20.61
C ARG A 340 -7.32 -6.88 -19.22
N LYS A 341 -6.49 -7.80 -18.73
CA LYS A 341 -5.78 -7.65 -17.46
C LYS A 341 -4.71 -6.56 -17.56
N ASP A 342 -4.59 -5.70 -16.57
CA ASP A 342 -3.53 -4.71 -16.49
C ASP A 342 -3.09 -4.51 -15.04
N ALA A 343 -1.82 -4.21 -14.82
CA ALA A 343 -1.29 -4.07 -13.47
C ALA A 343 -0.28 -2.93 -13.36
N PHE A 344 -0.33 -2.25 -12.24
CA PHE A 344 0.59 -1.18 -11.85
C PHE A 344 1.37 -1.65 -10.62
N TYR A 345 2.70 -1.63 -10.73
CA TYR A 345 3.60 -2.13 -9.70
C TYR A 345 4.52 -1.00 -9.23
N TYR A 346 4.17 -0.41 -8.08
CA TYR A 346 4.88 0.75 -7.54
C TYR A 346 5.95 0.32 -6.54
N ASP A 347 7.18 0.83 -6.69
CA ASP A 347 8.31 0.50 -5.80
C ASP A 347 8.31 1.38 -4.54
N ILE A 348 7.31 1.19 -3.68
CA ILE A 348 7.24 1.86 -2.37
C ILE A 348 8.44 1.50 -1.48
N ASN A 349 8.97 0.27 -1.62
CA ASN A 349 10.16 -0.17 -0.91
C ASN A 349 11.36 0.74 -1.21
N LYS A 350 11.59 1.05 -2.49
CA LYS A 350 12.64 1.97 -2.91
C LYS A 350 12.43 3.36 -2.30
N TYR A 351 11.23 3.92 -2.38
CA TYR A 351 10.96 5.26 -1.84
C TYR A 351 11.27 5.32 -0.33
N VAL A 352 10.68 4.43 0.47
CA VAL A 352 10.86 4.46 1.94
C VAL A 352 12.32 4.18 2.31
N THR A 353 12.99 3.26 1.61
CA THR A 353 14.42 2.97 1.86
C THR A 353 15.31 4.15 1.50
N ASP A 354 15.07 4.81 0.35
CA ASP A 354 15.84 5.97 -0.08
C ASP A 354 15.68 7.13 0.92
N VAL A 355 14.47 7.35 1.46
CA VAL A 355 14.22 8.33 2.53
C VAL A 355 15.02 8.02 3.79
N ILE A 356 15.02 6.76 4.23
CA ILE A 356 15.78 6.33 5.41
C ILE A 356 17.28 6.54 5.19
N ILE A 357 17.80 6.14 4.03
CA ILE A 357 19.22 6.30 3.68
C ILE A 357 19.60 7.77 3.58
N GLU A 358 18.78 8.60 2.91
CA GLU A 358 18.98 10.05 2.81
C GLU A 358 19.17 10.66 4.19
N HIS A 359 18.23 10.42 5.10
CA HIS A 359 18.28 10.95 6.47
C HIS A 359 19.53 10.47 7.23
N GLN A 360 19.89 9.19 7.10
CA GLN A 360 21.05 8.62 7.79
C GLN A 360 22.39 9.13 7.25
N LEU A 361 22.47 9.44 5.95
CA LEU A 361 23.67 10.00 5.32
C LEU A 361 23.77 11.50 5.63
N GLU A 362 22.69 12.25 5.47
CA GLU A 362 22.61 13.68 5.77
C GLU A 362 23.00 13.97 7.22
N SER A 363 22.43 13.23 8.19
CA SER A 363 22.73 13.39 9.62
C SER A 363 24.21 13.16 9.98
N LYS A 364 24.95 12.47 9.10
CA LYS A 364 26.40 12.22 9.24
C LYS A 364 27.26 13.13 8.35
N GLY A 365 26.65 14.02 7.57
CA GLY A 365 27.35 14.83 6.57
C GLY A 365 28.01 13.99 5.47
N LEU A 366 27.42 12.84 5.15
CA LEU A 366 27.90 11.91 4.12
C LEU A 366 26.99 11.96 2.90
N SER A 367 27.51 11.55 1.76
CA SER A 367 26.70 11.27 0.57
C SER A 367 27.24 10.06 -0.16
N ASP A 368 26.36 9.30 -0.81
CA ASP A 368 26.77 8.16 -1.63
C ASP A 368 27.04 8.55 -3.10
N ALA A 369 27.35 7.56 -3.93
CA ALA A 369 27.58 7.76 -5.36
C ALA A 369 26.30 8.01 -6.16
N SER A 370 25.13 7.62 -5.65
CA SER A 370 23.82 7.84 -6.29
C SER A 370 23.32 9.28 -6.08
N GLY A 371 23.88 9.97 -5.08
CA GLY A 371 23.53 11.33 -4.70
C GLY A 371 22.71 11.43 -3.42
N LEU A 372 22.38 10.30 -2.79
CA LEU A 372 21.71 10.29 -1.49
C LEU A 372 22.63 10.89 -0.41
N GLY A 373 22.04 11.62 0.53
CA GLY A 373 22.72 12.39 1.59
C GLY A 373 23.11 13.82 1.17
N LYS A 374 22.74 14.24 -0.06
CA LYS A 374 22.93 15.63 -0.54
C LYS A 374 21.66 16.48 -0.42
N GLY A 375 20.53 15.85 -0.17
CA GLY A 375 19.25 16.49 0.06
C GLY A 375 19.07 16.87 1.53
N GLU A 376 17.88 17.40 1.82
CA GLU A 376 17.40 17.60 3.19
C GLU A 376 16.28 16.58 3.40
N SER A 377 16.39 15.79 4.47
CA SER A 377 15.35 14.86 4.86
C SER A 377 14.12 15.65 5.31
N PRO A 378 12.92 15.30 4.84
CA PRO A 378 11.69 15.96 5.28
C PRO A 378 11.30 15.57 6.71
N PHE A 379 12.00 14.61 7.32
CA PHE A 379 11.68 14.05 8.63
C PHE A 379 12.72 14.45 9.68
N GLU A 380 12.26 14.77 10.90
CA GLU A 380 13.11 14.83 12.08
C GLU A 380 13.63 13.44 12.44
N THR A 381 12.80 12.41 12.24
CA THR A 381 13.17 11.02 12.51
C THR A 381 12.56 10.05 11.51
N VAL A 382 13.39 9.11 11.09
CA VAL A 382 13.02 7.97 10.23
C VAL A 382 13.04 6.64 10.98
N LYS A 383 13.15 6.67 12.31
CA LYS A 383 13.29 5.48 13.16
C LYS A 383 12.26 5.40 14.28
N LEU A 384 11.97 6.53 14.91
CA LEU A 384 10.97 6.58 15.98
C LEU A 384 9.62 6.90 15.36
N PRO A 385 8.53 6.28 15.82
CA PRO A 385 7.21 6.64 15.37
C PRO A 385 6.66 7.87 16.11
N CYS A 386 5.63 8.49 15.55
CA CYS A 386 4.90 9.58 16.20
C CYS A 386 4.11 9.10 17.42
N VAL A 387 3.51 7.90 17.33
CA VAL A 387 2.69 7.28 18.39
C VAL A 387 3.46 6.17 19.08
N ILE A 388 3.64 6.30 20.38
CA ILE A 388 4.32 5.33 21.25
C ILE A 388 3.49 5.05 22.51
N SER A 389 3.83 3.98 23.24
CA SER A 389 3.21 3.67 24.54
C SER A 389 3.56 4.75 25.58
N ALA A 390 2.62 5.11 26.47
CA ALA A 390 2.88 6.01 27.60
C ALA A 390 3.83 5.43 28.66
N GLU A 391 4.15 4.13 28.58
CA GLU A 391 5.23 3.54 29.36
C GLU A 391 6.63 4.02 28.89
N GLU A 392 6.72 4.51 27.65
CA GLU A 392 7.95 5.11 27.14
C GLU A 392 8.15 6.53 27.67
N LYS A 393 9.38 7.05 27.52
CA LYS A 393 9.71 8.38 28.01
C LYS A 393 9.01 9.45 27.17
N HIS A 394 8.15 10.24 27.81
CA HIS A 394 7.55 11.44 27.21
C HIS A 394 8.59 12.32 26.51
N ARG A 395 8.33 12.67 25.25
CA ARG A 395 9.01 13.77 24.58
C ARG A 395 8.35 15.08 24.99
N GLU A 396 9.11 16.16 24.92
CA GLU A 396 8.56 17.50 25.16
C GLU A 396 7.51 17.79 24.09
N GLY A 397 6.30 18.20 24.50
CA GLY A 397 5.18 18.46 23.58
C GLY A 397 4.25 17.27 23.31
N ASP A 398 4.60 16.05 23.75
CA ASP A 398 3.74 14.89 23.54
C ASP A 398 2.41 15.03 24.29
N THR A 399 1.32 14.63 23.62
CA THR A 399 -0.01 14.56 24.23
C THR A 399 -0.35 13.11 24.58
N GLU A 400 -0.70 12.85 25.84
CA GLU A 400 -1.14 11.54 26.27
C GLU A 400 -2.66 11.38 26.09
N VAL A 401 -3.07 10.36 25.32
CA VAL A 401 -4.47 9.97 25.12
C VAL A 401 -4.58 8.45 25.25
N ASN A 402 -5.45 7.98 26.14
CA ASN A 402 -5.72 6.54 26.35
C ASN A 402 -4.46 5.67 26.57
N GLY A 403 -3.45 6.19 27.26
CA GLY A 403 -2.20 5.45 27.52
C GLY A 403 -1.22 5.43 26.35
N LEU A 404 -1.42 6.26 25.34
CA LEU A 404 -0.54 6.46 24.19
C LEU A 404 -0.05 7.90 24.14
N LEU A 405 1.18 8.10 23.69
CA LEU A 405 1.80 9.40 23.48
C LEU A 405 1.81 9.74 22.00
N PHE A 406 1.19 10.88 21.67
CA PHE A 406 1.12 11.42 20.33
C PHE A 406 2.11 12.58 20.22
N CYS A 407 2.94 12.55 19.18
CA CYS A 407 3.86 13.65 18.88
C CYS A 407 3.10 14.92 18.46
N GLU A 408 3.70 16.10 18.71
CA GLU A 408 3.09 17.40 18.38
C GLU A 408 3.01 17.66 16.87
N GLN A 409 4.01 17.18 16.12
CA GLN A 409 4.17 17.42 14.68
C GLN A 409 4.31 16.09 13.91
N PRO A 410 3.20 15.39 13.59
CA PRO A 410 3.22 14.12 12.87
C PRO A 410 3.91 14.16 11.50
N GLU A 411 3.93 15.33 10.85
CA GLU A 411 4.60 15.55 9.58
C GLU A 411 6.12 15.38 9.64
N GLU A 412 6.72 15.50 10.83
CA GLU A 412 8.16 15.34 11.03
C GLU A 412 8.59 13.87 11.23
N TYR A 413 7.63 12.92 11.21
CA TYR A 413 7.85 11.50 11.47
C TYR A 413 7.54 10.66 10.22
N LEU A 414 8.51 9.82 9.81
CA LEU A 414 8.29 8.88 8.69
C LEU A 414 7.21 7.84 9.02
N PHE A 415 7.13 7.44 10.28
CA PHE A 415 6.22 6.42 10.77
C PHE A 415 5.20 7.04 11.74
N TRP A 416 3.93 6.72 11.52
CA TRP A 416 2.87 7.13 12.43
C TRP A 416 2.96 6.34 13.74
N ASP A 417 2.98 5.02 13.63
CA ASP A 417 3.20 4.10 14.75
C ASP A 417 4.25 3.04 14.35
N ASP A 418 4.37 1.98 15.14
CA ASP A 418 5.32 0.90 14.90
C ASP A 418 5.16 0.16 13.55
N PHE A 419 4.00 0.23 12.89
CA PHE A 419 3.70 -0.53 11.67
C PHE A 419 3.03 0.28 10.54
N ARG A 420 2.69 1.55 10.76
CA ARG A 420 2.00 2.44 9.80
C ARG A 420 2.87 3.62 9.38
N LEU A 421 2.73 4.03 8.12
CA LEU A 421 3.41 5.20 7.56
C LEU A 421 2.81 6.50 8.09
N GLY A 422 3.67 7.52 8.22
CA GLY A 422 3.29 8.88 8.57
C GLY A 422 2.63 9.64 7.41
N PRO A 423 1.99 10.78 7.69
CA PRO A 423 1.19 11.53 6.72
C PRO A 423 1.97 11.97 5.48
N VAL A 424 3.18 12.51 5.64
CA VAL A 424 4.00 13.00 4.52
C VAL A 424 4.41 11.88 3.58
N ALA A 425 4.72 10.69 4.11
CA ALA A 425 5.02 9.53 3.27
C ALA A 425 3.78 9.07 2.51
N ASN A 426 2.62 9.01 3.18
CA ASN A 426 1.35 8.65 2.56
C ASN A 426 0.99 9.59 1.40
N GLU A 427 1.12 10.90 1.61
CA GLU A 427 0.85 11.92 0.59
C GLU A 427 1.73 11.74 -0.66
N TYR A 428 3.03 11.56 -0.46
CA TYR A 428 3.98 11.36 -1.55
C TYR A 428 3.67 10.07 -2.35
N ILE A 429 3.46 8.96 -1.65
CA ILE A 429 3.18 7.66 -2.28
C ILE A 429 1.88 7.73 -3.08
N GLY A 430 0.81 8.27 -2.50
CA GLY A 430 -0.49 8.39 -3.18
C GLY A 430 -0.38 9.19 -4.47
N SER A 431 0.31 10.34 -4.40
CA SER A 431 0.55 11.22 -5.55
C SER A 431 1.36 10.54 -6.66
N GLU A 432 2.45 9.85 -6.32
CA GLU A 432 3.29 9.18 -7.33
C GLU A 432 2.60 7.96 -7.95
N VAL A 433 1.77 7.23 -7.18
CA VAL A 433 0.93 6.16 -7.73
C VAL A 433 -0.15 6.74 -8.65
N ALA A 434 -0.77 7.86 -8.30
CA ALA A 434 -1.77 8.53 -9.14
C ALA A 434 -1.15 8.96 -10.47
N LYS A 435 0.02 9.59 -10.44
CA LYS A 435 0.79 9.96 -11.62
C LYS A 435 1.18 8.76 -12.47
N MET A 436 1.57 7.64 -11.85
CA MET A 436 1.86 6.39 -12.57
C MET A 436 0.63 5.86 -13.33
N LEU A 437 -0.57 5.95 -12.73
CA LEU A 437 -1.83 5.60 -13.39
C LEU A 437 -2.17 6.55 -14.54
N GLN A 438 -2.07 7.86 -14.31
CA GLN A 438 -2.36 8.91 -15.30
C GLN A 438 -1.42 8.82 -16.52
N ASP A 439 -0.14 8.54 -16.29
CA ASP A 439 0.87 8.31 -17.34
C ASP A 439 0.67 6.96 -18.08
N GLY A 440 -0.21 6.09 -17.54
CA GLY A 440 -0.44 4.73 -18.00
C GLY A 440 0.79 3.84 -17.91
N LYS A 441 1.68 4.05 -16.92
CA LYS A 441 2.91 3.28 -16.71
C LYS A 441 2.62 1.90 -16.09
N SER A 442 1.87 1.08 -16.82
CA SER A 442 1.53 -0.28 -16.39
C SER A 442 2.58 -1.30 -16.85
N ILE A 443 2.62 -2.47 -16.20
CA ILE A 443 3.48 -3.59 -16.62
C ILE A 443 3.18 -4.00 -18.08
N ARG A 444 1.90 -4.00 -18.47
CA ARG A 444 1.51 -4.36 -19.84
C ARG A 444 2.14 -3.39 -20.86
N LYS A 445 2.11 -2.08 -20.57
CA LYS A 445 2.68 -1.06 -21.46
C LYS A 445 4.20 -1.17 -21.58
N ILE A 446 4.89 -1.40 -20.46
CA ILE A 446 6.35 -1.60 -20.44
C ILE A 446 6.77 -2.76 -21.37
N TRP A 447 5.98 -3.82 -21.39
CA TRP A 447 6.21 -4.97 -22.26
C TRP A 447 5.81 -4.75 -23.72
N SER A 448 4.68 -4.10 -23.98
CA SER A 448 4.28 -3.78 -25.36
C SER A 448 5.28 -2.85 -26.05
N ASP A 449 5.93 -1.97 -25.29
CA ASP A 449 6.92 -1.00 -25.78
C ASP A 449 8.33 -1.60 -25.96
N GLY A 450 8.48 -2.93 -25.79
CA GLY A 450 9.72 -3.66 -26.07
C GLY A 450 10.85 -3.44 -25.07
N LYS A 451 10.56 -2.95 -23.85
CA LYS A 451 11.53 -2.75 -22.77
C LYS A 451 11.49 -3.83 -21.68
N GLY A 452 10.81 -4.95 -21.92
CA GLY A 452 10.88 -6.12 -21.04
C GLY A 452 12.26 -6.77 -21.14
N HIS A 453 13.10 -6.57 -20.13
CA HIS A 453 14.41 -7.20 -20.04
C HIS A 453 14.27 -8.74 -19.99
N SER A 454 15.08 -9.38 -20.82
CA SER A 454 15.44 -10.80 -20.83
C SER A 454 16.22 -11.23 -19.59
#